data_AF-A0A9P7VAC2-F1
#
_entry.id   AF-A0A9P7VAC2-F1
#
_cell.length_a   1.000
_cell.length_b   1.000
_cell.length_c   1.000
_cell.angle_alpha   90.00
_cell.angle_beta   90.00
_cell.angle_gamma   90.00
#
_symmetry.space_group_name_H-M   'P 1'
#
loop_
_entity.id
_entity.type
_entity.pdbx_description
1 polymer ?
#
loop_
_entity_poly.entity_id
_entity_poly.type
_entity_poly.pdbx_seq_one_letter_code
_entity_poly.pdbx_strand_id
1 'polypeptide(L)'
;MVFDTTHTGAPNEGVFSTTHEQFLQQLGDKIRAQDDLPYEFRALEGILMYALANLQTEMKVHTNVLRNLLEGLEESLDKTRLRYLLIQSKKISQFHQKAQLIRDLVDGILENDDELNDLYLTDIHQNTPRVGTNHTEVEILLESYYNTSDEVVQTVENLKSQIKTTEEIINIVLDSNRNELMLLGLKFSTGLLSMGIALYVAAVYGMNLENFIEETEGGFEVITVLGSLMMLFLLFYSVRQLHKLQRVTMTGLMGKESKMAPKMDS
;
A
#
# COMPACT_ATOMS: atom_id res chain seq x y z
N MET A 1 1.01 -34.23 -42.93
CA MET A 1 1.34 -33.52 -41.67
C MET A 1 0.06 -32.90 -41.18
N VAL A 2 -0.58 -33.54 -40.22
CA VAL A 2 -1.74 -33.03 -39.48
C VAL A 2 -1.16 -32.42 -38.22
N PHE A 3 -1.29 -31.11 -38.07
CA PHE A 3 -1.02 -30.45 -36.79
C PHE A 3 -2.36 -30.21 -36.12
N ASP A 4 -2.60 -31.02 -35.11
CA ASP A 4 -3.61 -30.85 -34.08
C ASP A 4 -3.17 -29.68 -33.18
N THR A 5 -4.00 -28.65 -33.05
CA THR A 5 -3.82 -27.59 -32.05
C THR A 5 -5.13 -27.41 -31.30
N THR A 6 -5.40 -28.37 -30.42
CA THR A 6 -6.29 -28.23 -29.28
C THR A 6 -5.53 -27.53 -28.15
N HIS A 7 -5.57 -26.19 -28.09
CA HIS A 7 -5.27 -25.45 -26.85
C HIS A 7 -5.91 -24.06 -26.87
N THR A 8 -7.15 -23.99 -26.41
CA THR A 8 -7.72 -22.80 -25.76
C THR A 8 -8.72 -23.26 -24.70
N GLY A 9 -8.19 -23.93 -23.67
CA GLY A 9 -8.91 -24.10 -22.41
C GLY A 9 -8.96 -22.76 -21.69
N ALA A 10 -10.15 -22.21 -21.52
CA ALA A 10 -10.42 -21.06 -20.67
C ALA A 10 -9.99 -21.39 -19.22
N PRO A 11 -9.13 -20.60 -18.56
CA PRO A 11 -8.66 -20.95 -17.21
C PRO A 11 -9.69 -20.70 -16.09
N ASN A 12 -10.85 -20.10 -16.39
CA ASN A 12 -11.76 -19.57 -15.35
C ASN A 12 -13.13 -20.25 -15.25
N GLU A 13 -13.54 -21.10 -16.20
CA GLU A 13 -14.85 -21.78 -16.12
C GLU A 13 -14.81 -22.99 -15.19
N GLY A 14 -13.67 -23.69 -15.10
CA GLY A 14 -13.55 -24.90 -14.27
C GLY A 14 -13.59 -24.62 -12.76
N VAL A 15 -12.96 -23.53 -12.29
CA VAL A 15 -12.89 -23.21 -10.85
C VAL A 15 -14.25 -22.77 -10.29
N PHE A 16 -15.02 -22.00 -11.06
CA PHE A 16 -16.39 -21.60 -10.69
C PHE A 16 -17.35 -22.80 -10.71
N SER A 17 -17.22 -23.73 -11.66
CA SER A 17 -18.06 -24.94 -11.71
C SER A 17 -17.80 -25.83 -10.49
N THR A 18 -16.53 -26.05 -10.11
CA THR A 18 -16.20 -26.92 -8.98
C THR A 18 -16.62 -26.33 -7.63
N THR A 19 -16.42 -25.03 -7.39
CA THR A 19 -16.85 -24.41 -6.13
C THR A 19 -18.37 -24.30 -6.01
N HIS A 20 -19.05 -24.04 -7.13
CA HIS A 20 -20.50 -24.01 -7.18
C HIS A 20 -21.11 -25.42 -7.01
N GLU A 21 -20.53 -26.45 -7.63
CA GLU A 21 -20.96 -27.84 -7.43
C GLU A 21 -20.76 -28.31 -5.99
N GLN A 22 -19.64 -27.96 -5.37
CA GLN A 22 -19.39 -28.23 -3.95
C GLN A 22 -20.41 -27.51 -3.06
N PHE A 23 -20.76 -26.26 -3.38
CA PHE A 23 -21.82 -25.53 -2.69
C PHE A 23 -23.18 -26.23 -2.82
N LEU A 24 -23.57 -26.63 -4.03
CA LEU A 24 -24.85 -27.31 -4.26
C LEU A 24 -24.92 -28.66 -3.53
N GLN A 25 -23.81 -29.39 -3.42
CA GLN A 25 -23.74 -30.60 -2.61
C GLN A 25 -23.90 -30.29 -1.12
N GLN A 26 -23.14 -29.34 -0.58
CA GLN A 26 -23.23 -28.95 0.85
C GLN A 26 -24.61 -28.40 1.21
N LEU A 27 -25.19 -27.58 0.34
CA LEU A 27 -26.54 -27.05 0.49
C LEU A 27 -27.57 -28.19 0.41
N GLY A 28 -27.42 -29.10 -0.54
CA GLY A 28 -28.29 -30.26 -0.69
C GLY A 28 -28.26 -31.19 0.53
N ASP A 29 -27.08 -31.43 1.10
CA ASP A 29 -26.91 -32.23 2.31
C ASP A 29 -27.50 -31.54 3.54
N LYS A 30 -27.35 -30.21 3.64
CA LYS A 30 -27.88 -29.43 4.76
C LYS A 30 -29.41 -29.25 4.70
N ILE A 31 -29.98 -29.09 3.52
CA ILE A 31 -31.44 -29.08 3.32
C ILE A 31 -32.04 -30.46 3.64
N ARG A 32 -31.30 -31.54 3.35
CA ARG A 32 -31.72 -32.92 3.65
C ARG A 32 -31.51 -33.31 5.12
N ALA A 33 -30.63 -32.62 5.83
CA ALA A 33 -30.48 -32.81 7.27
C ALA A 33 -31.80 -32.47 7.97
N GLN A 34 -32.26 -33.42 8.79
CA GLN A 34 -33.48 -33.30 9.56
C GLN A 34 -33.19 -32.47 10.83
N ASP A 35 -32.93 -31.19 10.63
CA ASP A 35 -32.86 -30.20 11.70
C ASP A 35 -34.26 -29.66 12.03
N ASP A 36 -34.44 -29.19 13.27
CA ASP A 36 -35.70 -28.61 13.78
C ASP A 36 -36.05 -27.25 13.13
N LEU A 37 -35.18 -26.73 12.25
CA LEU A 37 -35.36 -25.45 11.57
C LEU A 37 -36.27 -25.56 10.33
N PRO A 38 -37.16 -24.58 10.10
CA PRO A 38 -37.90 -24.41 8.85
C PRO A 38 -37.02 -24.47 7.60
N TYR A 39 -37.62 -24.83 6.46
CA TYR A 39 -36.90 -25.00 5.19
C TYR A 39 -36.22 -23.70 4.73
N GLU A 40 -36.93 -22.58 4.87
CA GLU A 40 -36.47 -21.23 4.52
C GLU A 40 -35.19 -20.84 5.26
N PHE A 41 -35.08 -21.16 6.56
CA PHE A 41 -33.90 -20.84 7.35
C PHE A 41 -32.72 -21.75 7.05
N ARG A 42 -32.96 -23.04 6.79
CA ARG A 42 -31.89 -23.95 6.30
C ARG A 42 -31.33 -23.51 4.96
N ALA A 43 -32.20 -23.05 4.04
CA ALA A 43 -31.77 -22.53 2.76
C ALA A 43 -30.99 -21.20 2.92
N LEU A 44 -31.50 -20.27 3.72
CA LEU A 44 -30.86 -18.99 4.03
C LEU A 44 -29.48 -19.19 4.67
N GLU A 45 -29.39 -20.01 5.71
CA GLU A 45 -28.14 -20.34 6.39
C GLU A 45 -27.11 -20.92 5.41
N GLY A 46 -27.54 -21.84 4.54
CA GLY A 46 -26.71 -22.43 3.50
C GLY A 46 -26.09 -21.39 2.58
N ILE A 47 -26.91 -20.47 2.08
CA ILE A 47 -26.48 -19.38 1.18
C ILE A 47 -25.54 -18.42 1.91
N LEU A 48 -25.87 -18.03 3.14
CA LEU A 48 -25.06 -17.11 3.94
C LEU A 48 -23.69 -17.71 4.29
N MET A 49 -23.63 -18.97 4.72
CA MET A 49 -22.35 -19.63 4.98
C MET A 49 -21.47 -19.70 3.73
N TYR A 50 -22.06 -19.94 2.55
CA TYR A 50 -21.30 -19.91 1.30
C TYR A 50 -20.79 -18.52 0.94
N ALA A 51 -21.64 -17.50 1.09
CA ALA A 51 -21.23 -16.11 0.88
C ALA A 51 -20.08 -15.73 1.83
N LEU A 52 -20.18 -16.11 3.10
CA LEU A 52 -19.16 -15.87 4.12
C LEU A 52 -17.85 -16.63 3.83
N ALA A 53 -17.93 -17.91 3.45
CA ALA A 53 -16.77 -18.72 3.09
C ALA A 53 -16.03 -18.13 1.88
N ASN A 54 -16.77 -17.60 0.90
CA ASN A 54 -16.19 -16.88 -0.23
C ASN A 54 -15.50 -15.58 0.20
N LEU A 55 -16.15 -14.77 1.04
CA LEU A 55 -15.55 -13.55 1.58
C LEU A 55 -14.26 -13.86 2.35
N GLN A 56 -14.27 -14.87 3.22
CA GLN A 56 -13.09 -15.28 3.98
C GLN A 56 -11.97 -15.80 3.08
N THR A 57 -12.29 -16.54 2.02
CA THR A 57 -11.31 -17.05 1.07
C THR A 57 -10.68 -15.91 0.27
N GLU A 58 -11.50 -15.00 -0.26
CA GLU A 58 -11.05 -13.82 -0.99
C GLU A 58 -10.18 -12.90 -0.10
N MET A 59 -10.59 -12.69 1.16
CA MET A 59 -9.81 -11.97 2.17
C MET A 59 -8.44 -12.62 2.38
N LYS A 60 -8.38 -13.94 2.61
CA LYS A 60 -7.10 -14.67 2.80
C LYS A 60 -6.18 -14.52 1.59
N VAL A 61 -6.71 -14.56 0.37
CA VAL A 61 -5.92 -14.32 -0.84
C VAL A 61 -5.34 -12.91 -0.84
N HIS A 62 -6.16 -11.88 -0.56
CA HIS A 62 -5.69 -10.50 -0.49
C HIS A 62 -4.60 -10.30 0.57
N THR A 63 -4.79 -10.85 1.78
CA THR A 63 -3.81 -10.81 2.86
C THR A 63 -2.48 -11.44 2.46
N ASN A 64 -2.51 -12.64 1.88
CA ASN A 64 -1.29 -13.34 1.48
C ASN A 64 -0.53 -12.61 0.37
N VAL A 65 -1.24 -12.11 -0.64
CA VAL A 65 -0.64 -11.33 -1.72
C VAL A 65 -0.04 -10.03 -1.18
N LEU A 66 -0.74 -9.33 -0.29
CA LEU A 66 -0.23 -8.11 0.32
C LEU A 66 1.03 -8.40 1.16
N ARG A 67 0.99 -9.41 2.02
CA ARG A 67 2.15 -9.79 2.86
C ARG A 67 3.40 -10.05 2.03
N ASN A 68 3.27 -10.88 0.98
CA ASN A 68 4.39 -11.19 0.08
C ASN A 68 4.89 -9.96 -0.67
N LEU A 69 3.98 -9.03 -1.03
CA LEU A 69 4.36 -7.80 -1.71
C LEU A 69 5.09 -6.84 -0.78
N LEU A 70 4.63 -6.68 0.46
CA LEU A 70 5.29 -5.83 1.45
C LEU A 70 6.70 -6.35 1.78
N GLU A 71 6.83 -7.66 2.00
CA GLU A 71 8.13 -8.33 2.20
C GLU A 71 9.07 -8.07 1.01
N GLY A 72 8.52 -8.12 -0.21
CA GLY A 72 9.28 -7.77 -1.40
C GLY A 72 9.67 -6.29 -1.49
N LEU A 73 8.81 -5.37 -1.08
CA LEU A 73 9.10 -3.93 -1.13
C LEU A 73 10.17 -3.52 -0.11
N GLU A 74 10.25 -4.23 1.02
CA GLU A 74 11.30 -4.04 2.02
C GLU A 74 12.69 -4.46 1.49
N GLU A 75 12.77 -5.54 0.72
CA GLU A 75 14.02 -5.99 0.10
C GLU A 75 14.49 -5.06 -1.02
N SER A 76 13.57 -4.60 -1.88
CA SER A 76 13.91 -3.71 -2.99
C SER A 76 12.74 -2.82 -3.45
N LEU A 77 13.02 -1.52 -3.51
CA LEU A 77 12.11 -0.52 -4.07
C LEU A 77 12.27 -0.46 -5.60
N ASP A 78 11.61 -1.39 -6.30
CA ASP A 78 11.50 -1.36 -7.76
C ASP A 78 10.17 -0.77 -8.23
N LYS A 79 10.22 -0.05 -9.36
CA LYS A 79 9.06 0.53 -10.05
C LYS A 79 7.97 -0.50 -10.33
N THR A 80 8.34 -1.75 -10.64
CA THR A 80 7.38 -2.83 -10.88
C THR A 80 6.59 -3.17 -9.63
N ARG A 81 7.27 -3.31 -8.48
CA ARG A 81 6.65 -3.62 -7.18
C ARG A 81 5.77 -2.46 -6.71
N LEU A 82 6.19 -1.22 -6.91
CA LEU A 82 5.39 -0.02 -6.64
C LEU A 82 4.09 0.01 -7.46
N ARG A 83 4.16 -0.29 -8.76
CA ARG A 83 2.95 -0.39 -9.59
C ARG A 83 2.03 -1.51 -9.13
N TYR A 84 2.60 -2.65 -8.72
CA TYR A 84 1.81 -3.77 -8.23
C TYR A 84 1.14 -3.44 -6.88
N LEU A 85 1.78 -2.66 -6.02
CA LEU A 85 1.18 -2.13 -4.77
C LEU A 85 -0.06 -1.29 -5.05
N LEU A 86 0.00 -0.38 -6.02
CA LEU A 86 -1.16 0.44 -6.41
C LEU A 86 -2.33 -0.41 -6.95
N ILE A 87 -2.01 -1.44 -7.76
CA ILE A 87 -3.03 -2.36 -8.26
C ILE A 87 -3.67 -3.13 -7.10
N GLN A 88 -2.86 -3.58 -6.14
CA GLN A 88 -3.36 -4.33 -5.00
C GLN A 88 -4.15 -3.46 -4.02
N SER A 89 -3.73 -2.21 -3.81
CA SER A 89 -4.46 -1.17 -3.07
C SER A 89 -5.87 -0.98 -3.63
N LYS A 90 -5.99 -0.87 -4.96
CA LYS A 90 -7.28 -0.77 -5.65
C LYS A 90 -8.14 -2.03 -5.44
N LYS A 91 -7.55 -3.22 -5.59
CA LYS A 91 -8.29 -4.50 -5.42
C LYS A 91 -8.81 -4.68 -3.99
N ILE A 92 -7.98 -4.39 -2.98
CA ILE A 92 -8.38 -4.47 -1.58
C ILE A 92 -9.48 -3.44 -1.27
N SER A 93 -9.40 -2.24 -1.83
CA SER A 93 -10.45 -1.23 -1.68
C SER A 93 -11.79 -1.66 -2.29
N GLN A 94 -11.76 -2.31 -3.46
CA GLN A 94 -12.96 -2.87 -4.09
C GLN A 94 -13.55 -4.02 -3.27
N PHE A 95 -12.70 -4.91 -2.74
CA PHE A 95 -13.12 -5.98 -1.87
C PHE A 95 -13.73 -5.47 -0.56
N HIS A 96 -13.12 -4.46 0.06
CA HIS A 96 -13.66 -3.79 1.25
C HIS A 96 -15.07 -3.25 0.99
N GLN A 97 -15.26 -2.49 -0.10
CA GLN A 97 -16.57 -1.94 -0.45
C GLN A 97 -17.61 -3.04 -0.66
N LYS A 98 -17.23 -4.14 -1.33
CA LYS A 98 -18.11 -5.31 -1.52
C LYS A 98 -18.52 -5.93 -0.20
N ALA A 99 -17.57 -6.20 0.70
CA ALA A 99 -17.85 -6.78 2.02
C ALA A 99 -18.71 -5.85 2.88
N GLN A 100 -18.44 -4.54 2.82
CA GLN A 100 -19.20 -3.53 3.53
C GLN A 100 -20.66 -3.51 3.09
N LEU A 101 -20.93 -3.48 1.78
CA LEU A 101 -22.29 -3.50 1.25
C LEU A 101 -23.07 -4.75 1.67
N ILE A 102 -22.40 -5.91 1.76
CA ILE A 102 -23.03 -7.16 2.19
C ILE A 102 -23.37 -7.11 3.69
N ARG A 103 -22.47 -6.59 4.52
CA ARG A 103 -22.72 -6.39 5.95
C ARG A 103 -23.87 -5.40 6.16
N ASP A 104 -23.82 -4.25 5.49
CA ASP A 104 -24.81 -3.18 5.62
C ASP A 104 -26.21 -3.64 5.16
N LEU A 105 -26.28 -4.55 4.18
CA LEU A 105 -27.55 -5.19 3.78
C LEU A 105 -28.15 -6.04 4.90
N VAL A 106 -27.33 -6.82 5.60
CA VAL A 106 -27.81 -7.68 6.69
C VAL A 106 -28.19 -6.85 7.91
N ASP A 107 -27.44 -5.78 8.18
CA ASP A 107 -27.79 -4.77 9.20
C ASP A 107 -29.19 -4.19 8.93
N GLY A 108 -29.44 -3.77 7.68
CA GLY A 108 -30.73 -3.20 7.30
C GLY A 108 -31.91 -4.17 7.49
N ILE A 109 -31.70 -5.47 7.22
CA ILE A 109 -32.74 -6.50 7.47
C ILE A 109 -32.94 -6.70 8.98
N LEU A 110 -31.85 -6.72 9.77
CA LEU A 110 -31.92 -6.88 11.22
C LEU A 110 -32.63 -5.71 11.92
N GLU A 111 -32.53 -4.49 11.38
CA GLU A 111 -33.19 -3.30 11.93
C GLU A 111 -34.71 -3.24 11.66
N ASN A 112 -35.21 -4.07 10.75
CA ASN A 112 -36.60 -4.00 10.28
C ASN A 112 -37.41 -5.27 10.64
N ASP A 113 -38.15 -5.19 11.76
CA ASP A 113 -39.02 -6.27 12.24
C ASP A 113 -40.01 -6.78 11.17
N ASP A 114 -40.51 -5.90 10.28
CA ASP A 114 -41.42 -6.30 9.21
C ASP A 114 -40.70 -7.19 8.18
N GLU A 115 -39.46 -6.84 7.81
CA GLU A 115 -38.63 -7.67 6.91
C GLU A 115 -38.27 -9.00 7.56
N LEU A 116 -37.99 -9.02 8.87
CA LEU A 116 -37.73 -10.25 9.61
C LEU A 116 -38.97 -11.16 9.66
N ASN A 117 -40.16 -10.60 9.83
CA ASN A 117 -41.42 -11.34 9.81
C ASN A 117 -41.72 -11.91 8.41
N ASP A 118 -41.41 -11.16 7.35
CA ASP A 118 -41.59 -11.61 5.95
C ASP A 118 -40.70 -12.81 5.57
N LEU A 119 -39.64 -13.09 6.32
CA LEU A 119 -38.78 -14.26 6.11
C LEU A 119 -39.42 -15.59 6.55
N TYR A 120 -40.48 -15.56 7.37
CA TYR A 120 -41.19 -16.77 7.84
C TYR A 120 -42.17 -17.30 6.79
N LEU A 121 -41.63 -17.77 5.66
CA LEU A 121 -42.41 -18.21 4.49
C LEU A 121 -43.35 -19.38 4.78
N THR A 122 -42.96 -20.31 5.65
CA THR A 122 -43.79 -21.46 6.05
C THR A 122 -45.03 -21.00 6.82
N ASP A 123 -44.87 -20.03 7.73
CA ASP A 123 -45.97 -19.48 8.54
C ASP A 123 -46.93 -18.64 7.68
N ILE A 124 -46.38 -17.87 6.72
CA ILE A 124 -47.17 -17.12 5.73
C ILE A 124 -47.99 -18.08 4.86
N HIS A 125 -47.38 -19.18 4.38
CA HIS A 125 -48.06 -20.20 3.60
C HIS A 125 -49.20 -20.90 4.39
N GLN A 126 -49.05 -21.02 5.72
CA GLN A 126 -50.08 -21.56 6.61
C GLN A 126 -51.17 -20.54 7.00
N ASN A 127 -51.16 -19.33 6.40
CA ASN A 127 -52.05 -18.20 6.72
C ASN A 127 -51.94 -17.71 8.17
N THR A 128 -50.78 -17.89 8.79
CA THR A 128 -50.46 -17.39 10.13
C THR A 128 -49.25 -16.46 10.05
N PRO A 129 -49.35 -15.29 9.38
CA PRO A 129 -48.23 -14.36 9.31
C PRO A 129 -47.85 -13.92 10.73
N ARG A 130 -46.55 -13.95 11.03
CA ARG A 130 -46.04 -13.44 12.31
C ARG A 130 -46.18 -11.92 12.31
N VAL A 131 -46.57 -11.38 13.46
CA VAL A 131 -46.71 -9.94 13.69
C VAL A 131 -46.08 -9.61 15.03
N GLY A 132 -45.30 -8.54 15.07
CA GLY A 132 -44.54 -8.12 16.25
C GLY A 132 -43.13 -8.70 16.27
N THR A 133 -42.54 -8.82 17.46
CA THR A 133 -41.10 -9.01 17.64
C THR A 133 -40.69 -10.47 17.89
N ASN A 134 -41.50 -11.46 17.45
CA ASN A 134 -41.24 -12.87 17.72
C ASN A 134 -40.44 -13.53 16.57
N HIS A 135 -39.25 -12.99 16.31
CA HIS A 135 -38.35 -13.39 15.22
C HIS A 135 -36.97 -13.86 15.69
N THR A 136 -36.84 -14.29 16.96
CA THR A 136 -35.55 -14.63 17.59
C THR A 136 -34.70 -15.64 16.81
N GLU A 137 -35.31 -16.61 16.14
CA GLU A 137 -34.56 -17.65 15.39
C GLU A 137 -33.79 -17.07 14.20
N VAL A 138 -34.46 -16.26 13.37
CA VAL A 138 -33.83 -15.64 12.19
C VAL A 138 -32.89 -14.51 12.59
N GLU A 139 -33.21 -13.79 13.67
CA GLU A 139 -32.38 -12.72 14.23
C GLU A 139 -31.03 -13.26 14.68
N ILE A 140 -30.99 -14.32 15.49
CA ILE A 140 -29.74 -14.97 15.94
C ILE A 140 -28.90 -15.44 14.73
N LEU A 141 -29.55 -15.98 13.70
CA LEU A 141 -28.87 -16.45 12.49
C LEU A 141 -28.24 -15.29 11.70
N LEU A 142 -28.99 -14.21 11.49
CA LEU A 142 -28.51 -13.03 10.77
C LEU A 142 -27.47 -12.26 11.58
N GLU A 143 -27.60 -12.14 12.90
CA GLU A 143 -26.60 -11.55 13.79
C GLU A 143 -25.26 -12.30 13.71
N SER A 144 -25.28 -13.63 13.69
CA SER A 144 -24.06 -14.43 13.54
C SER A 144 -23.34 -14.14 12.22
N TYR A 145 -24.10 -14.03 11.12
CA TYR A 145 -23.56 -13.67 9.82
C TYR A 145 -23.04 -12.22 9.80
N TYR A 146 -23.82 -11.27 10.34
CA TYR A 146 -23.43 -9.87 10.44
C TYR A 146 -22.10 -9.73 11.18
N ASN A 147 -21.98 -10.33 12.37
CA ASN A 147 -20.77 -10.26 13.19
C ASN A 147 -19.55 -10.81 12.44
N THR A 148 -19.70 -11.94 11.74
CA THR A 148 -18.57 -12.52 11.00
C THR A 148 -18.23 -11.71 9.74
N SER A 149 -19.24 -11.15 9.06
CA SER A 149 -19.02 -10.25 7.93
C SER A 149 -18.36 -8.95 8.37
N ASP A 150 -18.71 -8.42 9.54
CA ASP A 150 -18.08 -7.23 10.11
C ASP A 150 -16.62 -7.48 10.48
N GLU A 151 -16.29 -8.65 11.05
CA GLU A 151 -14.90 -9.05 11.29
C GLU A 151 -14.07 -9.05 9.99
N VAL A 152 -14.65 -9.53 8.88
CA VAL A 152 -14.02 -9.45 7.55
C VAL A 152 -13.81 -7.99 7.14
N VAL A 153 -14.83 -7.14 7.25
CA VAL A 153 -14.73 -5.71 6.90
C VAL A 153 -13.63 -5.01 7.70
N GLN A 154 -13.58 -5.23 9.01
CA GLN A 154 -12.56 -4.67 9.90
C GLN A 154 -11.15 -5.14 9.52
N THR A 155 -11.00 -6.44 9.25
CA THR A 155 -9.71 -7.01 8.82
C THR A 155 -9.23 -6.36 7.53
N VAL A 156 -10.12 -6.20 6.54
CA VAL A 156 -9.76 -5.58 5.25
C VAL A 156 -9.44 -4.10 5.40
N GLU A 157 -10.14 -3.38 6.28
CA GLU A 157 -9.82 -1.97 6.57
C GLU A 157 -8.42 -1.84 7.19
N ASN A 158 -8.03 -2.78 8.07
CA ASN A 158 -6.67 -2.85 8.58
C ASN A 158 -5.63 -3.08 7.48
N LEU A 159 -5.88 -3.98 6.51
CA LEU A 159 -4.98 -4.18 5.38
C LEU A 159 -4.84 -2.91 4.52
N LYS A 160 -5.95 -2.21 4.29
CA LYS A 160 -5.96 -0.94 3.55
C LYS A 160 -5.17 0.15 4.26
N SER A 161 -5.27 0.22 5.58
CA SER A 161 -4.45 1.10 6.42
C SER A 161 -2.96 0.75 6.31
N GLN A 162 -2.59 -0.53 6.39
CA GLN A 162 -1.20 -0.98 6.23
C GLN A 162 -0.60 -0.58 4.87
N ILE A 163 -1.40 -0.69 3.80
CA ILE A 163 -0.97 -0.23 2.46
C ILE A 163 -0.68 1.27 2.48
N LYS A 164 -1.59 2.11 3.00
CA LYS A 164 -1.39 3.56 3.09
C LYS A 164 -0.12 3.91 3.84
N THR A 165 0.09 3.32 5.02
CA THR A 165 1.31 3.52 5.81
C THR A 165 2.56 3.14 5.01
N THR A 166 2.51 2.03 4.27
CA THR A 166 3.64 1.62 3.42
C THR A 166 3.87 2.60 2.27
N GLU A 167 2.81 3.09 1.61
CA GLU A 167 2.91 4.11 0.56
C GLU A 167 3.54 5.41 1.08
N GLU A 168 3.20 5.83 2.31
CA GLU A 168 3.82 6.98 2.98
C GLU A 168 5.31 6.75 3.25
N ILE A 169 5.69 5.59 3.80
CA ILE A 169 7.10 5.22 4.03
C ILE A 169 7.87 5.23 2.70
N ILE A 170 7.33 4.64 1.65
CA ILE A 170 7.94 4.62 0.32
C ILE A 170 8.19 6.05 -0.18
N ASN A 171 7.20 6.94 -0.05
CA ASN A 171 7.35 8.33 -0.49
C ASN A 171 8.46 9.05 0.30
N ILE A 172 8.53 8.84 1.62
CA ILE A 172 9.61 9.39 2.46
C ILE A 172 10.99 8.90 2.00
N VAL A 173 11.11 7.59 1.71
CA VAL A 173 12.39 7.01 1.25
C VAL A 173 12.79 7.55 -0.12
N LEU A 174 11.84 7.65 -1.06
CA LEU A 174 12.10 8.20 -2.39
C LEU A 174 12.53 9.68 -2.34
N ASP A 175 11.89 10.48 -1.50
CA ASP A 175 12.28 11.88 -1.30
C ASP A 175 13.66 12.01 -0.65
N SER A 176 14.00 11.12 0.30
CA SER A 176 15.34 11.06 0.87
C SER A 176 16.39 10.73 -0.20
N ASN A 177 16.16 9.72 -1.04
CA ASN A 177 17.06 9.35 -2.13
C ASN A 177 17.24 10.50 -3.13
N ARG A 178 16.16 11.22 -3.47
CA ARG A 178 16.22 12.41 -4.33
C ARG A 178 17.07 13.51 -3.68
N ASN A 179 16.91 13.73 -2.38
CA ASN A 179 17.67 14.72 -1.64
C ASN A 179 19.17 14.35 -1.55
N GLU A 180 19.49 13.07 -1.35
CA GLU A 180 20.87 12.57 -1.35
C GLU A 180 21.54 12.75 -2.73
N LEU A 181 20.83 12.43 -3.82
CA LEU A 181 21.35 12.63 -5.18
C LEU A 181 21.59 14.11 -5.50
N MET A 182 20.68 14.99 -5.10
CA MET A 182 20.86 16.43 -5.26
C MET A 182 22.08 16.91 -4.48
N LEU A 183 22.22 16.47 -3.23
CA LEU A 183 23.37 16.78 -2.39
C LEU A 183 24.68 16.29 -3.01
N LEU A 184 24.70 15.07 -3.54
CA LEU A 184 25.87 14.52 -4.21
C LEU A 184 26.26 15.39 -5.43
N GLY A 185 25.27 15.82 -6.22
CA GLY A 185 25.47 16.76 -7.32
C GLY A 185 26.05 18.10 -6.86
N LEU A 186 25.56 18.66 -5.75
CA LEU A 186 26.10 19.89 -5.16
C LEU A 186 27.54 19.71 -4.69
N LYS A 187 27.90 18.54 -4.11
CA LYS A 187 29.28 18.24 -3.72
C LYS A 187 30.21 18.20 -4.93
N PHE A 188 29.81 17.54 -6.03
CA PHE A 188 30.58 17.52 -7.27
C PHE A 188 30.72 18.90 -7.90
N SER A 189 29.63 19.66 -8.02
CA SER A 189 29.67 21.03 -8.57
C SER A 189 30.57 21.93 -7.73
N THR A 190 30.53 21.80 -6.41
CA THR A 190 31.41 22.54 -5.48
C THR A 190 32.88 22.16 -5.70
N GLY A 191 33.17 20.86 -5.83
CA GLY A 191 34.51 20.36 -6.15
C GLY A 191 35.03 20.91 -7.48
N LEU A 192 34.21 20.86 -8.53
CA LEU A 192 34.54 21.41 -9.85
C LEU A 192 34.79 22.92 -9.82
N LEU A 193 34.02 23.69 -9.04
CA LEU A 193 34.24 25.13 -8.88
C LEU A 193 35.60 25.41 -8.20
N SER A 194 35.91 24.68 -7.12
CA SER A 194 37.21 24.81 -6.44
C SER A 194 38.39 24.45 -7.34
N MET A 195 38.24 23.39 -8.15
CA MET A 195 39.23 22.97 -9.14
C MET A 195 39.35 23.96 -10.29
N GLY A 196 38.25 24.52 -10.77
CA GLY A 196 38.23 25.51 -11.85
C GLY A 196 39.01 26.78 -11.50
N ILE A 197 38.93 27.25 -10.25
CA ILE A 197 39.73 28.38 -9.78
C ILE A 197 41.23 28.02 -9.75
N ALA A 198 41.58 26.82 -9.27
CA ALA A 198 42.97 26.36 -9.26
C ALA A 198 43.54 26.20 -10.69
N LEU A 199 42.75 25.62 -11.60
CA LEU A 199 43.08 25.49 -13.01
C LEU A 199 43.21 26.85 -13.70
N TYR A 200 42.37 27.83 -13.36
CA TYR A 200 42.48 29.19 -13.88
C TYR A 200 43.82 29.82 -13.48
N VAL A 201 44.22 29.71 -12.21
CA VAL A 201 45.53 30.19 -11.75
C VAL A 201 46.65 29.47 -12.49
N ALA A 202 46.62 28.14 -12.57
CA ALA A 202 47.61 27.36 -13.30
C ALA A 202 47.68 27.72 -14.78
N ALA A 203 46.54 27.99 -15.43
CA ALA A 203 46.47 28.39 -16.83
C ALA A 203 47.06 29.79 -17.05
N VAL A 204 46.77 30.75 -16.17
CA VAL A 204 47.36 32.11 -16.25
C VAL A 204 48.88 32.08 -16.20
N TYR A 205 49.45 31.28 -15.31
CA TYR A 205 50.91 31.11 -15.20
C TYR A 205 51.50 30.15 -16.24
N GLY A 206 50.71 29.24 -16.82
CA GLY A 206 51.11 28.36 -17.91
C GLY A 206 51.06 29.02 -19.29
N MET A 207 50.45 30.19 -19.41
CA MET A 207 50.53 31.01 -20.61
C MET A 207 51.90 31.70 -20.67
N ASN A 208 52.51 31.72 -21.85
CA ASN A 208 53.81 32.34 -22.14
C ASN A 208 53.76 33.89 -22.04
N LEU A 209 53.46 34.39 -20.84
CA LEU A 209 53.49 35.79 -20.44
C LEU A 209 54.82 36.01 -19.70
N GLU A 210 55.59 37.03 -20.12
CA GLU A 210 56.88 37.39 -19.54
C GLU A 210 56.66 37.81 -18.07
N ASN A 211 56.87 36.86 -17.15
CA ASN A 211 56.64 37.04 -15.72
C ASN A 211 58.01 37.14 -15.01
N PHE A 212 58.26 38.25 -14.33
CA PHE A 212 59.49 38.54 -13.56
C PHE A 212 59.80 37.55 -12.42
N ILE A 213 59.00 36.50 -12.24
CA ILE A 213 59.16 35.43 -11.23
C ILE A 213 59.97 34.25 -11.77
N GLU A 214 60.16 34.14 -13.09
CA GLU A 214 60.88 33.03 -13.73
C GLU A 214 62.40 33.07 -13.50
N GLU A 215 62.98 34.25 -13.24
CA GLU A 215 64.42 34.41 -12.93
C GLU A 215 64.80 34.00 -11.49
N THR A 216 63.83 33.70 -10.63
CA THR A 216 64.08 33.27 -9.24
C THR A 216 64.13 31.75 -9.15
N GLU A 217 65.25 31.16 -8.69
CA GLU A 217 65.35 29.74 -8.35
C GLU A 217 64.23 29.35 -7.37
N GLY A 218 63.21 28.62 -7.86
CA GLY A 218 62.08 28.12 -7.06
C GLY A 218 60.72 28.82 -7.24
N GLY A 219 60.59 29.85 -8.08
CA GLY A 219 59.31 30.56 -8.29
C GLY A 219 58.14 29.64 -8.72
N PHE A 220 58.43 28.66 -9.58
CA PHE A 220 57.46 27.66 -10.04
C PHE A 220 56.96 26.73 -8.91
N GLU A 221 57.87 26.30 -8.03
CA GLU A 221 57.54 25.44 -6.88
C GLU A 221 56.64 26.19 -5.89
N VAL A 222 56.95 27.46 -5.62
CA VAL A 222 56.15 28.32 -4.74
C VAL A 222 54.71 28.49 -5.26
N ILE A 223 54.53 28.78 -6.54
CA ILE A 223 53.20 28.98 -7.14
C ILE A 223 52.40 27.68 -7.15
N THR A 224 53.04 26.56 -7.42
CA THR A 224 52.39 25.24 -7.42
C THR A 224 51.93 24.86 -6.01
N VAL A 225 52.78 25.06 -5.00
CA VAL A 225 52.44 24.80 -3.59
C VAL A 225 51.33 25.77 -3.13
N LEU A 226 51.45 27.07 -3.40
CA LEU A 226 50.44 28.06 -3.01
C LEU A 226 49.10 27.81 -3.70
N GLY A 227 49.09 27.46 -4.99
CA GLY A 227 47.90 27.12 -5.76
C GLY A 227 47.21 25.85 -5.23
N SER A 228 47.99 24.83 -4.87
CA SER A 228 47.45 23.61 -4.25
C SER A 228 46.86 23.88 -2.86
N LEU A 229 47.49 24.73 -2.04
CA LEU A 229 46.98 25.14 -0.73
C LEU A 229 45.71 25.98 -0.86
N MET A 230 45.67 26.90 -1.82
CA MET A 230 44.49 27.72 -2.10
C MET A 230 43.32 26.88 -2.60
N MET A 231 43.58 25.87 -3.44
CA MET A 231 42.57 24.90 -3.88
C MET A 231 41.97 24.14 -2.68
N LEU A 232 42.81 23.59 -1.80
CA LEU A 232 42.37 22.87 -0.60
C LEU A 232 41.57 23.77 0.35
N PHE A 233 42.02 25.01 0.55
CA PHE A 233 41.32 25.99 1.38
C PHE A 233 39.93 26.31 0.83
N LEU A 234 39.83 26.57 -0.48
CA LEU A 234 38.56 26.87 -1.14
C LEU A 234 37.61 25.68 -1.10
N LEU A 235 38.10 24.47 -1.37
CA LEU A 235 37.30 23.25 -1.28
C LEU A 235 36.76 23.07 0.15
N PHE A 236 37.62 23.22 1.16
CA PHE A 236 37.20 23.12 2.56
C PHE A 236 36.17 24.19 2.93
N TYR A 237 36.38 25.45 2.53
CA TYR A 237 35.44 26.54 2.76
C TYR A 237 34.07 26.25 2.12
N SER A 238 34.05 25.88 0.84
CA SER A 238 32.81 25.63 0.11
C SER A 238 32.06 24.40 0.63
N VAL A 239 32.76 23.33 1.01
CA VAL A 239 32.15 22.15 1.64
C VAL A 239 31.60 22.50 3.02
N ARG A 240 32.29 23.34 3.81
CA ARG A 240 31.81 23.76 5.13
C ARG A 240 30.56 24.64 5.02
N GLN A 241 30.51 25.50 4.02
CA GLN A 241 29.33 26.31 3.71
C GLN A 241 28.14 25.43 3.26
N LEU A 242 28.40 24.40 2.46
CA LEU A 242 27.39 23.41 2.07
C LEU A 242 26.79 22.70 3.28
N HIS A 243 27.62 22.20 4.21
CA HIS A 243 27.15 21.55 5.44
C HIS A 243 26.30 22.48 6.32
N LYS A 244 26.64 23.78 6.38
CA LYS A 244 25.85 24.76 7.11
C LYS A 244 24.47 24.95 6.50
N LEU A 245 24.37 25.00 5.16
CA LEU A 245 23.10 25.11 4.45
C LEU A 245 22.24 23.85 4.61
N GLN A 246 22.83 22.67 4.57
CA GLN A 246 22.13 21.40 4.83
C GLN A 246 21.49 21.39 6.23
N ARG A 247 22.22 21.86 7.25
CA ARG A 247 21.75 21.89 8.63
C ARG A 247 20.57 22.84 8.84
N VAL A 248 20.52 23.94 8.09
CA VAL A 248 19.43 24.92 8.18
C VAL A 248 18.16 24.41 7.48
N THR A 249 18.30 23.77 6.31
CA THR A 249 17.16 23.19 5.58
C THR A 249 16.51 22.02 6.33
N MET A 250 17.31 21.14 6.96
CA MET A 250 16.80 20.01 7.76
C MET A 250 16.05 20.48 9.02
N THR A 251 16.55 21.50 9.71
CA THR A 251 15.86 22.11 10.87
C THR A 251 14.54 22.77 10.46
N GLY A 252 14.45 23.28 9.22
CA GLY A 252 13.23 23.85 8.65
C GLY A 252 12.13 22.82 8.35
N LEU A 253 12.50 21.59 7.99
CA LEU A 253 11.54 20.50 7.72
C LEU A 253 10.94 19.93 9.01
N MET A 254 11.74 19.71 10.07
CA MET A 254 11.22 19.32 11.40
C MET A 254 10.31 20.39 12.02
N GLY A 255 10.57 21.68 11.77
CA GLY A 255 9.71 22.77 12.24
C GLY A 255 8.35 22.86 11.54
N LYS A 256 8.18 22.21 10.39
CA LYS A 256 6.93 22.21 9.62
C LYS A 256 6.03 21.01 9.97
N GLU A 257 6.60 19.84 10.27
CA GLU A 257 5.85 18.68 10.79
C GLU A 257 5.24 18.94 12.17
N SER A 258 5.95 19.63 13.07
CA SER A 258 5.42 19.97 14.40
C SER A 258 4.20 20.92 14.38
N LYS A 259 3.92 21.59 13.25
CA LYS A 259 2.75 22.47 13.09
C LYS A 259 1.53 21.75 12.48
N MET A 260 1.66 20.51 12.01
CA MET A 260 0.55 19.73 11.44
C MET A 260 -0.01 18.67 12.40
N ALA A 261 0.59 18.46 13.57
CA ALA A 261 -0.02 17.63 14.61
C ALA A 261 -1.31 18.33 15.12
N PRO A 262 -2.50 17.71 15.01
CA PRO A 262 -3.70 18.29 15.59
C PRO A 262 -3.54 18.33 17.11
N LYS A 263 -3.80 19.51 17.69
CA LYS A 263 -4.00 19.62 19.14
C LYS A 263 -5.17 18.71 19.50
N MET A 264 -4.88 17.59 20.16
CA MET A 264 -5.87 16.93 21.00
C MET A 264 -6.15 17.87 22.17
N ASP A 265 -7.28 18.57 22.07
CA ASP A 265 -7.85 19.32 23.19
C ASP A 265 -8.31 18.31 24.24
N SER A 266 -8.01 18.61 25.50
CA SER A 266 -8.45 17.84 26.68
C SER A 266 -9.83 18.26 27.13
#